data_AF-A0A3S0IKN3-F1
#
_entry.id   AF-A0A3S0IKN3-F1
#
_cell.length_a   1.000
_cell.length_b   1.000
_cell.length_c   1.000
_cell.angle_alpha   90.00
_cell.angle_beta   90.00
_cell.angle_gamma   90.00
#
_symmetry.space_group_name_H-M   'P 1'
#
loop_
_entity.id
_entity.type
_entity.pdbx_description
1 polymer ?
#
loop_
_entity_poly.entity_id
_entity_poly.type
_entity_poly.pdbx_seq_one_letter_code
_entity_poly.pdbx_strand_id
1 'polypeptide(L)'
;MKFLFGTIIFFMLINPLTIFDFNKESNIRDWQIVNDGVMGGLSVGNFSLSPEGHGLFTGEISLENNGGFSSVRHRFDKIRVTKESYIIIRLKGDGKNYQFRVKDNSSNYYSYITNFKTTGEWEEIKILLMDMYPSFRGRKLDLPNFSRDYIEEIVFLIGNKKTEKFKLILDKIVLYQK
;
A
#
# COMPACT_ATOMS: atom_id res chain seq x y z
N MET A 1 -31.23 50.35 2.44
CA MET A 1 -30.15 49.42 2.85
C MET A 1 -30.64 47.99 2.71
N LYS A 2 -30.10 47.20 1.79
CA LYS A 2 -30.32 45.75 1.73
C LYS A 2 -28.97 45.08 1.90
N PHE A 3 -28.79 44.38 3.01
CA PHE A 3 -27.55 43.69 3.37
C PHE A 3 -27.34 42.50 2.43
N LEU A 4 -26.18 42.46 1.78
CA LEU A 4 -25.72 41.34 0.98
C LEU A 4 -25.19 40.27 1.96
N PHE A 5 -25.90 39.16 2.13
CA PHE A 5 -25.36 38.00 2.85
C PHE A 5 -24.33 37.31 1.94
N GLY A 6 -23.05 37.55 2.18
CA GLY A 6 -21.97 36.80 1.55
C GLY A 6 -21.85 35.41 2.17
N THR A 7 -22.14 34.37 1.41
CA THR A 7 -21.85 32.97 1.78
C THR A 7 -20.33 32.78 1.83
N ILE A 8 -19.77 32.65 3.03
CA ILE A 8 -18.37 32.28 3.22
C ILE A 8 -18.25 30.79 2.91
N ILE A 9 -17.63 30.46 1.77
CA ILE A 9 -17.18 29.10 1.46
C ILE A 9 -15.90 28.86 2.28
N PHE A 10 -16.00 27.99 3.28
CA PHE A 10 -14.85 27.53 4.04
C PHE A 10 -14.21 26.37 3.26
N PHE A 11 -13.17 26.66 2.47
CA PHE A 11 -12.33 25.62 1.88
C PHE A 11 -11.54 24.95 3.02
N MET A 12 -11.95 23.75 3.43
CA MET A 12 -11.19 22.95 4.36
C MET A 12 -9.88 22.55 3.67
N LEU A 13 -8.74 23.03 4.20
CA LEU A 13 -7.41 22.68 3.70
C LEU A 13 -7.17 21.19 3.97
N ILE A 14 -7.13 20.38 2.89
CA ILE A 14 -6.73 18.98 2.96
C ILE A 14 -5.22 18.98 3.26
N ASN A 15 -4.84 18.74 4.51
CA ASN A 15 -3.44 18.63 4.89
C ASN A 15 -2.98 17.18 4.64
N PRO A 16 -2.04 16.94 3.70
CA PRO A 16 -1.49 15.62 3.51
C PRO A 16 -0.64 15.19 4.70
N LEU A 17 -0.77 13.93 5.10
CA LEU A 17 0.11 13.27 6.05
C LEU A 17 1.00 12.30 5.30
N THR A 18 2.32 12.49 5.38
CA THR A 18 3.29 11.57 4.80
C THR A 18 3.37 10.30 5.62
N ILE A 19 3.02 9.15 5.04
CA ILE A 19 3.23 7.84 5.67
C ILE A 19 4.70 7.44 5.52
N PHE A 20 5.27 7.61 4.32
CA PHE A 20 6.69 7.37 4.08
C PHE A 20 7.19 8.22 2.92
N ASP A 21 8.39 8.81 3.09
CA ASP A 21 9.11 9.56 2.06
C ASP A 21 10.47 8.89 1.86
N PHE A 22 10.67 8.26 0.70
CA PHE A 22 11.92 7.58 0.41
C PHE A 22 12.97 8.59 -0.05
N ASN A 23 14.11 8.59 0.62
CA ASN A 23 15.31 9.31 0.23
C ASN A 23 16.55 8.50 0.70
N LYS A 24 17.75 9.01 0.42
CA LYS A 24 19.01 8.32 0.71
C LYS A 24 19.27 8.09 2.21
N GLU A 25 18.61 8.87 3.07
CA GLU A 25 18.76 8.82 4.53
C GLU A 25 17.58 8.11 5.21
N SER A 26 16.57 7.66 4.46
CA SER A 26 15.38 7.01 5.02
C SER A 26 15.76 5.75 5.80
N ASN A 27 15.23 5.64 7.02
CA ASN A 27 15.35 4.40 7.78
C ASN A 27 14.27 3.40 7.31
N ILE A 28 14.69 2.34 6.62
CA ILE A 28 13.79 1.29 6.13
C ILE A 28 13.74 0.03 7.03
N ARG A 29 14.27 0.08 8.26
CA ARG A 29 14.32 -1.09 9.16
C ARG A 29 12.95 -1.66 9.53
N ASP A 30 11.92 -0.82 9.51
CA ASP A 30 10.54 -1.24 9.80
C ASP A 30 9.79 -1.79 8.58
N TRP A 31 10.48 -1.90 7.43
CA TRP A 31 9.98 -2.61 6.25
C TRP A 31 10.42 -4.07 6.30
N GLN A 32 9.45 -4.98 6.23
CA GLN A 32 9.69 -6.41 6.40
C GLN A 32 9.17 -7.21 5.21
N ILE A 33 10.02 -8.08 4.66
CA ILE A 33 9.63 -9.04 3.64
C ILE A 33 8.86 -10.20 4.27
N VAL A 34 7.78 -10.60 3.61
CA VAL A 34 7.05 -11.84 3.90
C VAL A 34 6.85 -12.59 2.59
N ASN A 35 7.48 -13.76 2.49
CA ASN A 35 7.36 -14.67 1.36
C ASN A 35 6.44 -15.86 1.70
N ASP A 36 6.16 -16.68 0.69
CA ASP A 36 5.37 -17.91 0.80
C ASP A 36 6.09 -19.10 1.47
N GLY A 37 7.34 -18.93 1.91
CA GLY A 37 8.14 -19.98 2.55
C GLY A 37 7.53 -20.60 3.80
N VAL A 38 6.64 -19.88 4.51
CA VAL A 38 5.88 -20.45 5.65
C VAL A 38 4.95 -21.61 5.24
N MET A 39 4.62 -21.71 3.94
CA MET A 39 3.85 -22.80 3.35
C MET A 39 4.73 -23.75 2.51
N GLY A 40 6.06 -23.60 2.56
CA GLY A 40 7.03 -24.35 1.74
C GLY A 40 7.32 -23.76 0.36
N GLY A 41 6.70 -22.62 0.01
CA GLY A 41 6.94 -21.92 -1.24
C GLY A 41 8.38 -21.40 -1.37
N LEU A 42 8.80 -21.16 -2.61
CA LEU A 42 10.18 -20.78 -2.95
C LEU A 42 10.28 -19.37 -3.55
N SER A 43 9.27 -18.51 -3.35
CA SER A 43 9.36 -17.11 -3.78
C SER A 43 10.34 -16.36 -2.88
N VAL A 44 11.13 -15.47 -3.49
CA VAL A 44 12.13 -14.67 -2.77
C VAL A 44 11.91 -13.21 -3.10
N GLY A 45 11.60 -12.41 -2.08
CA GLY A 45 11.60 -10.96 -2.13
C GLY A 45 12.77 -10.34 -1.37
N ASN A 46 13.14 -9.13 -1.77
CA ASN A 46 14.10 -8.26 -1.12
C ASN A 46 13.56 -6.82 -1.07
N PHE A 47 13.92 -6.09 -0.01
CA PHE A 47 13.64 -4.66 0.12
C PHE A 47 14.89 -3.89 0.49
N SER A 48 15.21 -2.84 -0.26
CA SER A 48 16.38 -1.99 -0.02
C SER A 48 16.13 -0.55 -0.46
N LEU A 49 17.03 0.37 -0.13
CA LEU A 49 17.09 1.68 -0.77
C LEU A 49 17.95 1.61 -2.04
N SER A 50 17.53 2.32 -3.09
CA SER A 50 18.35 2.53 -4.28
C SER A 50 19.39 3.64 -4.05
N PRO A 51 20.45 3.73 -4.88
CA PRO A 51 21.42 4.83 -4.81
C PRO A 51 20.80 6.23 -4.99
N GLU A 52 19.67 6.31 -5.67
CA GLU A 52 18.88 7.52 -5.89
C GLU A 52 17.98 7.86 -4.69
N GLY A 53 17.82 6.93 -3.75
CA GLY A 53 17.03 7.13 -2.53
C GLY A 53 15.62 6.56 -2.59
N HIS A 54 15.29 5.69 -3.55
CA HIS A 54 13.95 5.09 -3.64
C HIS A 54 13.85 3.75 -2.92
N GLY A 55 12.66 3.40 -2.43
CA GLY A 55 12.38 2.06 -1.92
C GLY A 55 12.33 1.05 -3.06
N LEU A 56 13.07 -0.05 -2.95
CA LEU A 56 13.23 -1.04 -4.01
C LEU A 56 12.68 -2.39 -3.54
N PHE A 57 11.46 -2.72 -3.96
CA PHE A 57 10.87 -4.04 -3.73
C PHE A 57 11.06 -4.93 -4.97
N THR A 58 11.94 -5.92 -4.86
CA THR A 58 12.35 -6.78 -5.98
C THR A 58 12.38 -8.23 -5.58
N GLY A 59 12.31 -9.14 -6.56
CA GLY A 59 12.43 -10.56 -6.27
C GLY A 59 12.04 -11.44 -7.43
N GLU A 60 11.80 -12.70 -7.11
CA GLU A 60 11.34 -13.74 -8.02
C GLU A 60 10.19 -14.52 -7.37
N ILE A 61 9.10 -14.68 -8.11
CA ILE A 61 7.96 -15.51 -7.72
C ILE A 61 8.18 -16.92 -8.26
N SER A 62 7.99 -17.90 -7.39
CA SER A 62 7.97 -19.32 -7.75
C SER A 62 6.61 -19.93 -7.41
N LEU A 63 6.09 -20.77 -8.31
CA LEU A 63 4.87 -21.55 -8.07
C LEU A 63 5.17 -22.95 -7.51
N GLU A 64 6.44 -23.28 -7.31
CA GLU A 64 6.84 -24.53 -6.68
C GLU A 64 6.28 -24.61 -5.25
N ASN A 65 6.00 -25.84 -4.81
CA ASN A 65 5.41 -26.13 -3.50
C ASN A 65 4.09 -25.39 -3.21
N ASN A 66 3.28 -25.13 -4.23
CA ASN A 66 2.04 -24.35 -4.14
C ASN A 66 2.25 -22.93 -3.61
N GLY A 67 3.45 -22.37 -3.84
CA GLY A 67 3.77 -20.98 -3.56
C GLY A 67 3.12 -20.01 -4.55
N GLY A 68 3.71 -18.83 -4.64
CA GLY A 68 3.39 -17.82 -5.63
C GLY A 68 3.17 -16.43 -5.07
N PHE A 69 3.81 -16.04 -3.96
CA PHE A 69 3.76 -14.64 -3.52
C PHE A 69 5.01 -14.15 -2.78
N SER A 70 5.23 -12.85 -2.90
CA SER A 70 6.13 -12.09 -2.03
C SER A 70 5.46 -10.77 -1.66
N SER A 71 5.74 -10.27 -0.46
CA SER A 71 5.24 -8.99 0.00
C SER A 71 6.26 -8.25 0.84
N VAL A 72 6.13 -6.93 0.89
CA VAL A 72 6.82 -6.06 1.83
C VAL A 72 5.80 -5.26 2.62
N ARG A 73 5.89 -5.29 3.95
CA ARG A 73 5.00 -4.56 4.87
C ARG A 73 5.75 -3.49 5.63
N HIS A 74 5.08 -2.41 5.96
CA HIS A 74 5.56 -1.35 6.83
C HIS A 74 4.52 -1.09 7.92
N ARG A 75 4.94 -1.18 9.18
CA ARG A 75 4.12 -0.88 10.36
C ARG A 75 4.54 0.47 10.94
N PHE A 76 3.58 1.18 11.47
CA PHE A 76 3.76 2.50 12.04
C PHE A 76 2.71 2.76 13.14
N ASP A 77 2.90 3.81 13.92
CA ASP A 77 1.94 4.22 14.94
C ASP A 77 0.58 4.55 14.32
N LYS A 78 -0.51 4.27 15.03
CA LYS A 78 -1.87 4.49 14.51
C LYS A 78 -2.08 5.89 13.95
N ILE A 79 -2.36 5.96 12.66
CA ILE A 79 -2.74 7.19 11.96
C ILE A 79 -4.27 7.22 11.89
N ARG A 80 -4.88 8.31 12.36
CA ARG A 80 -6.33 8.54 12.20
C ARG A 80 -6.69 8.63 10.73
N VAL A 81 -7.86 8.14 10.35
CA VAL A 81 -8.40 8.31 9.00
C VAL A 81 -9.88 8.64 9.07
N THR A 82 -10.38 9.32 8.05
CA THR A 82 -11.80 9.60 7.85
C THR A 82 -12.37 8.69 6.76
N LYS A 83 -13.70 8.61 6.64
CA LYS A 83 -14.36 7.80 5.62
C LYS A 83 -13.91 8.15 4.19
N GLU A 84 -13.58 9.42 3.96
CA GLU A 84 -13.16 9.96 2.65
C GLU A 84 -11.64 9.97 2.46
N SER A 85 -10.89 9.42 3.43
CA SER A 85 -9.44 9.35 3.34
C SER A 85 -8.96 8.48 2.18
N TYR A 86 -7.88 8.92 1.56
CA TYR A 86 -7.26 8.22 0.44
C TYR A 86 -5.75 8.31 0.50
N ILE A 87 -5.09 7.31 -0.07
CA ILE A 87 -3.64 7.25 -0.16
C ILE A 87 -3.23 7.53 -1.61
N ILE A 88 -2.23 8.39 -1.78
CA ILE A 88 -1.48 8.54 -3.02
C ILE A 88 -0.14 7.85 -2.86
N ILE A 89 0.22 7.02 -3.84
CA ILE A 89 1.50 6.33 -3.89
C ILE A 89 2.17 6.70 -5.20
N ARG A 90 3.35 7.31 -5.12
CA ARG A 90 4.22 7.55 -6.26
C ARG A 90 5.18 6.39 -6.42
N LEU A 91 5.10 5.71 -7.56
CA LEU A 91 5.82 4.47 -7.81
C LEU A 91 6.20 4.31 -9.29
N LYS A 92 7.13 3.40 -9.57
CA LYS A 92 7.42 2.88 -10.91
C LYS A 92 7.49 1.36 -10.84
N GLY A 93 6.51 0.71 -11.46
CA GLY A 93 6.46 -0.76 -11.53
C GLY A 93 6.99 -1.30 -12.84
N ASP A 94 6.68 -2.56 -13.10
CA ASP A 94 7.24 -3.38 -14.18
C ASP A 94 6.16 -3.97 -15.11
N GLY A 95 5.01 -3.30 -15.19
CA GLY A 95 3.86 -3.69 -16.02
C GLY A 95 2.92 -4.71 -15.36
N LYS A 96 3.27 -5.21 -14.17
CA LYS A 96 2.53 -6.28 -13.48
C LYS A 96 1.42 -5.73 -12.59
N ASN A 97 0.54 -6.65 -12.18
CA ASN A 97 -0.50 -6.39 -11.18
C ASN A 97 0.05 -6.63 -9.78
N TYR A 98 -0.10 -5.64 -8.93
CA TYR A 98 0.24 -5.68 -7.51
C TYR A 98 -1.02 -5.50 -6.68
N GLN A 99 -0.89 -5.84 -5.40
CA GLN A 99 -1.90 -5.62 -4.40
C GLN A 99 -1.36 -4.65 -3.35
N PHE A 100 -2.13 -3.61 -3.06
CA PHE A 100 -1.91 -2.77 -1.90
C PHE A 100 -2.83 -3.22 -0.78
N ARG A 101 -2.31 -3.26 0.45
CA ARG A 101 -3.07 -3.65 1.63
C ARG A 101 -2.93 -2.63 2.75
N VAL A 102 -3.96 -2.57 3.57
CA VAL A 102 -4.03 -1.77 4.78
C VAL A 102 -4.56 -2.63 5.93
N LYS A 103 -4.06 -2.38 7.14
CA LYS A 103 -4.72 -2.83 8.37
C LYS A 103 -4.95 -1.67 9.33
N ASP A 104 -6.12 -1.71 9.97
CA ASP A 104 -6.49 -0.90 11.13
C ASP A 104 -5.90 -1.44 12.45
N ASN A 105 -5.59 -2.74 12.47
CA ASN A 105 -4.87 -3.40 13.55
C ASN A 105 -3.96 -4.48 12.93
N SER A 106 -2.66 -4.36 13.17
CA SER A 106 -1.59 -5.21 12.65
C SER A 106 -1.70 -6.67 13.11
N SER A 107 -2.42 -6.92 14.21
CA SER A 107 -2.73 -8.25 14.75
C SER A 107 -3.91 -8.93 14.05
N ASN A 108 -4.69 -8.21 13.24
CA ASN A 108 -5.79 -8.81 12.49
C ASN A 108 -5.26 -9.88 11.53
N TYR A 109 -5.95 -11.01 11.44
CA TYR A 109 -5.57 -12.10 10.54
C TYR A 109 -5.82 -11.75 9.06
N TYR A 110 -6.64 -10.75 8.78
CA TYR A 110 -6.98 -10.28 7.43
C TYR A 110 -6.40 -8.88 7.16
N SER A 111 -6.44 -8.47 5.90
CA SER A 111 -6.18 -7.09 5.47
C SER A 111 -7.30 -6.57 4.60
N TYR A 112 -7.49 -5.26 4.56
CA TYR A 112 -8.23 -4.61 3.49
C TYR A 112 -7.30 -4.46 2.29
N ILE A 113 -7.78 -4.77 1.09
CA ILE A 113 -6.94 -4.84 -0.10
C ILE A 113 -7.56 -4.12 -1.29
N THR A 114 -6.69 -3.69 -2.20
CA THR A 114 -7.05 -3.34 -3.58
C THR A 114 -5.94 -3.80 -4.52
N ASN A 115 -6.29 -4.06 -5.78
CA ASN A 115 -5.31 -4.40 -6.81
C ASN A 115 -5.07 -3.19 -7.71
N PHE A 116 -3.84 -3.02 -8.18
CA PHE A 116 -3.48 -2.00 -9.15
C PHE A 116 -2.53 -2.60 -10.19
N LYS A 117 -2.62 -2.09 -11.42
CA LYS A 117 -1.70 -2.42 -12.51
C LYS A 117 -0.67 -1.30 -12.62
N THR A 118 0.58 -1.66 -12.83
CA THR A 118 1.65 -0.69 -13.07
C THR A 118 1.86 -0.46 -14.56
N THR A 119 2.30 0.74 -14.92
CA THR A 119 2.47 1.20 -16.31
C THR A 119 3.85 0.89 -16.87
N GLY A 120 4.86 0.68 -16.01
CA GLY A 120 6.27 0.64 -16.40
C GLY A 120 6.96 2.01 -16.30
N GLU A 121 6.20 3.08 -16.09
CA GLU A 121 6.71 4.43 -15.88
C GLU A 121 6.41 4.93 -14.47
N TRP A 122 6.99 6.10 -14.14
CA TRP A 122 6.64 6.79 -12.91
C TRP A 122 5.19 7.26 -12.97
N GLU A 123 4.42 6.89 -11.96
CA GLU A 123 2.99 7.20 -11.86
C GLU A 123 2.58 7.44 -10.40
N GLU A 124 1.41 8.06 -10.25
CA GLU A 124 0.75 8.18 -8.96
C GLU A 124 -0.55 7.37 -8.99
N ILE A 125 -0.67 6.41 -8.07
CA ILE A 125 -1.92 5.67 -7.88
C ILE A 125 -2.69 6.26 -6.71
N LYS A 126 -4.00 6.44 -6.90
CA LYS A 126 -4.92 6.89 -5.86
C LYS A 126 -5.76 5.74 -5.36
N ILE A 127 -5.76 5.54 -4.04
CA ILE A 127 -6.50 4.47 -3.37
C ILE A 127 -7.45 5.10 -2.36
N LEU A 128 -8.75 5.05 -2.65
CA LEU A 128 -9.79 5.39 -1.67
C LEU A 128 -9.85 4.27 -0.63
N LEU A 129 -9.67 4.59 0.65
CA LEU A 129 -9.68 3.56 1.70
C LEU A 129 -11.02 2.80 1.71
N MET A 130 -12.13 3.53 1.60
CA MET A 130 -13.49 2.97 1.60
C MET A 130 -13.79 1.94 0.49
N ASP A 131 -12.99 1.90 -0.58
CA ASP A 131 -13.16 0.93 -1.67
C ASP A 131 -12.41 -0.38 -1.40
N MET A 132 -11.52 -0.39 -0.41
CA MET A 132 -10.72 -1.56 -0.07
C MET A 132 -11.58 -2.61 0.64
N TYR A 133 -11.55 -3.84 0.14
CA TYR A 133 -12.36 -4.94 0.67
C TYR A 133 -11.51 -5.90 1.52
N PRO A 134 -12.09 -6.55 2.54
CA PRO A 134 -11.36 -7.45 3.42
C PRO A 134 -11.03 -8.78 2.72
N SER A 135 -9.79 -9.24 2.87
CA SER A 135 -9.28 -10.47 2.28
C SER A 135 -8.32 -11.21 3.22
N PHE A 136 -8.42 -12.53 3.22
CA PHE A 136 -7.49 -13.42 3.91
C PHE A 136 -7.11 -14.59 3.00
N ARG A 137 -5.80 -14.82 2.83
CA ARG A 137 -5.25 -15.90 1.99
C ARG A 137 -5.90 -15.97 0.59
N GLY A 138 -6.08 -14.80 -0.03
CA GLY A 138 -6.65 -14.67 -1.37
C GLY A 138 -8.18 -14.80 -1.45
N ARG A 139 -8.88 -15.00 -0.33
CA ARG A 139 -10.34 -15.08 -0.28
C ARG A 139 -10.92 -13.79 0.28
N LYS A 140 -11.88 -13.21 -0.45
CA LYS A 140 -12.70 -12.11 0.07
C LYS A 140 -13.52 -12.61 1.26
N LEU A 141 -13.59 -11.80 2.31
CA LEU A 141 -14.37 -12.10 3.51
C LEU A 141 -15.77 -11.50 3.41
N ASP A 142 -16.72 -12.11 4.11
CA ASP A 142 -18.08 -11.57 4.30
C ASP A 142 -18.06 -10.52 5.43
N LEU A 143 -17.39 -9.41 5.14
CA LEU A 143 -17.23 -8.26 6.02
C LEU A 143 -17.35 -6.99 5.16
N PRO A 144 -17.78 -5.86 5.73
CA PRO A 144 -17.85 -4.61 4.99
C PRO A 144 -16.46 -4.17 4.51
N ASN A 145 -16.43 -3.33 3.48
CA ASN A 145 -15.23 -2.61 3.08
C ASN A 145 -14.68 -1.75 4.23
N PHE A 146 -13.47 -1.23 4.06
CA PHE A 146 -12.80 -0.44 5.08
C PHE A 146 -13.68 0.71 5.58
N SER A 147 -13.95 0.72 6.88
CA SER A 147 -14.76 1.74 7.56
C SER A 147 -14.21 2.04 8.96
N ARG A 148 -12.88 1.99 9.10
CA ARG A 148 -12.17 2.12 10.38
C ARG A 148 -11.65 3.53 10.55
N ASP A 149 -11.43 3.93 11.80
CA ASP A 149 -10.93 5.28 12.14
C ASP A 149 -9.41 5.38 12.14
N TYR A 150 -8.71 4.26 11.94
CA TYR A 150 -7.24 4.20 12.01
C TYR A 150 -6.65 3.21 10.99
N ILE A 151 -5.39 3.45 10.65
CA ILE A 151 -4.51 2.51 9.97
C ILE A 151 -3.16 2.44 10.70
N GLU A 152 -2.51 1.27 10.71
CA GLU A 152 -1.20 1.07 11.34
C GLU A 152 -0.26 0.12 10.57
N GLU A 153 -0.69 -0.38 9.41
CA GLU A 153 0.14 -1.19 8.53
C GLU A 153 -0.25 -0.97 7.07
N ILE A 154 0.75 -0.82 6.19
CA ILE A 154 0.59 -0.91 4.74
C ILE A 154 1.42 -2.05 4.18
N VAL A 155 0.98 -2.64 3.07
CA VAL A 155 1.68 -3.76 2.42
C VAL A 155 1.60 -3.64 0.90
N PHE A 156 2.72 -3.89 0.22
CA PHE A 156 2.73 -4.22 -1.21
C PHE A 156 2.94 -5.71 -1.37
N LEU A 157 2.11 -6.35 -2.19
CA LEU A 157 2.21 -7.78 -2.47
C LEU A 157 2.15 -8.01 -3.98
N ILE A 158 2.97 -8.93 -4.45
CA ILE A 158 2.84 -9.55 -5.76
C ILE A 158 2.52 -11.04 -5.58
N GLY A 159 1.50 -11.50 -6.29
CA GLY A 159 1.01 -12.88 -6.21
C GLY A 159 0.07 -13.16 -7.38
N ASN A 160 0.63 -13.15 -8.58
CA ASN A 160 -0.09 -13.16 -9.86
C ASN A 160 -0.18 -14.55 -10.51
N LYS A 161 0.18 -15.62 -9.76
CA LYS A 161 0.18 -17.02 -10.22
C LYS A 161 1.06 -17.26 -11.44
N LYS A 162 2.19 -16.56 -11.52
CA LYS A 162 3.20 -16.72 -12.58
C LYS A 162 4.58 -16.81 -11.97
N THR A 163 5.43 -17.67 -12.53
CA THR A 163 6.86 -17.70 -12.19
C THR A 163 7.55 -16.58 -12.94
N GLU A 164 7.95 -15.52 -12.22
CA GLU A 164 8.57 -14.35 -12.85
C GLU A 164 9.34 -13.47 -11.86
N LYS A 165 10.30 -12.71 -12.40
CA LYS A 165 10.99 -11.65 -11.68
C LYS A 165 10.13 -10.40 -11.61
N PHE A 166 10.25 -9.67 -10.50
CA PHE A 166 9.51 -8.44 -10.29
C PHE A 166 10.35 -7.30 -9.73
N LYS A 167 9.91 -6.08 -10.01
CA LYS A 167 10.52 -4.83 -9.52
C LYS A 167 9.45 -3.75 -9.36
N LEU A 168 9.31 -3.26 -8.13
CA LEU A 168 8.50 -2.11 -7.78
C LEU A 168 9.38 -1.07 -7.06
N ILE A 169 9.46 0.12 -7.65
CA ILE A 169 10.19 1.25 -7.09
C ILE A 169 9.19 2.19 -6.42
N LEU A 170 9.45 2.57 -5.17
CA LEU A 170 8.59 3.43 -4.35
C LEU A 170 9.30 4.74 -4.05
N ASP A 171 8.61 5.85 -4.28
CA ASP A 171 9.14 7.20 -4.03
C ASP A 171 8.49 7.82 -2.80
N LYS A 172 7.15 7.84 -2.76
CA LYS A 172 6.42 8.49 -1.67
C LYS A 172 5.04 7.89 -1.45
N ILE A 173 4.61 7.88 -0.19
CA ILE A 173 3.32 7.38 0.26
C ILE A 173 2.68 8.45 1.15
N VAL A 174 1.54 8.99 0.71
CA VAL A 174 0.89 10.13 1.38
C VAL A 174 -0.59 9.82 1.59
N LEU A 175 -1.05 10.02 2.82
CA LEU A 175 -2.45 9.99 3.20
C LEU A 175 -3.04 11.39 3.08
N TYR A 176 -4.22 11.49 2.46
CA TYR A 176 -5.02 12.71 2.42
C TYR A 176 -6.30 12.48 3.21
N GLN A 177 -6.63 13.43 4.09
CA GLN A 177 -7.82 13.42 4.92
C GLN A 177 -8.68 14.61 4.56
N LYS A 178 -9.95 14.35 4.25
CA LYS A 178 -11.00 15.37 4.25
C LYS A 178 -11.68 15.41 5.60
#